data_AF-A0A814XPB5-F1
#
_entry.id   AF-A0A814XPB5-F1
#
_cell.length_a   1.000
_cell.length_b   1.000
_cell.length_c   1.000
_cell.angle_alpha   90.00
_cell.angle_beta   90.00
_cell.angle_gamma   90.00
#
_symmetry.space_group_name_H-M   'P 1'
#
loop_
_entity.id
_entity.type
_entity.pdbx_description
1 polymer ?
#
loop_
_entity_poly.entity_id
_entity_poly.type
_entity_poly.pdbx_seq_one_letter_code
_entity_poly.pdbx_strand_id
1 'polypeptide(L)'
;MSNNRCRRCIGGISRRIPCFVAWSLLVVLSSLYFIFISPWITKQLSILIPIVQSIIFLFVINNFIFAINIDPGRYSRAPPDENDDSETTFHKTVEIHGTQCRMKWCQTCGFYRPPRCSHCSVCDFCIDTFDHHCPWLNNCVGRRNYRYFICFLLSLLIHMFVVLSFCIYYILKNHSKIGDIPSIICLILMVLIILLTIPVGGLTSFHIMLIIRGRTTNEQVTGKFKSNINPFDYGYLVNCSRIFAASRPPKLISSKKSYSKIKSTLYEIETKKENIINGRTSEKIKHISMTSV
;
A
#
# COMPACT_ATOMS: atom_id res chain seq x y z
N MET A 1 -11.23 38.13 -5.91
CA MET A 1 -12.19 37.05 -6.26
C MET A 1 -11.39 35.78 -6.62
N SER A 2 -11.05 34.95 -5.63
CA SER A 2 -10.30 33.69 -5.85
C SER A 2 -11.24 32.53 -5.52
N ASN A 3 -11.90 31.99 -6.55
CA ASN A 3 -12.80 30.85 -6.42
C ASN A 3 -12.46 29.81 -7.49
N ASN A 4 -11.19 29.42 -7.57
CA ASN A 4 -10.76 28.22 -8.31
C ASN A 4 -10.72 27.01 -7.36
N ARG A 5 -11.83 26.79 -6.63
CA ARG A 5 -12.09 25.47 -6.02
C ARG A 5 -12.18 24.46 -7.15
N CYS A 6 -11.12 23.66 -7.30
CA CYS A 6 -10.97 22.56 -8.23
C CYS A 6 -12.27 21.73 -8.31
N ARG A 7 -13.11 22.01 -9.31
CA ARG A 7 -14.36 21.29 -9.62
C ARG A 7 -14.08 19.93 -10.29
N ARG A 8 -13.11 19.14 -9.81
CA ARG A 8 -12.93 17.74 -10.26
C ARG A 8 -13.49 16.70 -9.28
N CYS A 9 -14.19 17.17 -8.25
CA CYS A 9 -14.78 16.36 -7.20
C CYS A 9 -16.30 16.21 -7.39
N ILE A 10 -16.70 15.45 -8.40
CA ILE A 10 -17.81 14.51 -8.25
C ILE A 10 -17.28 13.20 -8.85
N GLY A 11 -16.77 12.31 -7.99
CA GLY A 11 -16.35 10.99 -8.40
C GLY A 11 -17.56 10.20 -8.89
N GLY A 12 -17.81 10.27 -10.20
CA GLY A 12 -18.92 9.59 -10.85
C GLY A 12 -18.88 8.08 -10.61
N ILE A 13 -20.04 7.44 -10.79
CA ILE A 13 -20.26 5.99 -10.65
C ILE A 13 -19.16 5.19 -11.36
N SER A 14 -18.65 5.70 -12.49
CA SER A 14 -17.59 5.10 -13.31
C SER A 14 -16.29 4.83 -12.56
N ARG A 15 -15.92 5.66 -11.58
CA ARG A 15 -14.69 5.45 -10.78
C ARG A 15 -14.81 4.27 -9.81
N ARG A 16 -16.03 3.87 -9.45
CA ARG A 16 -16.28 2.75 -8.54
C ARG A 16 -16.42 1.41 -9.26
N ILE A 17 -16.65 1.42 -10.57
CA ILE A 17 -16.85 0.20 -11.38
C ILE A 17 -15.75 -0.84 -11.15
N PRO A 18 -14.44 -0.51 -11.20
CA PRO A 18 -13.40 -1.54 -11.00
C PRO A 18 -13.46 -2.19 -9.62
N CYS A 19 -13.74 -1.41 -8.58
CA CYS A 19 -13.91 -1.93 -7.22
C CYS A 19 -15.13 -2.86 -7.10
N PHE A 20 -16.26 -2.49 -7.72
CA PHE A 20 -17.44 -3.36 -7.77
C PHE A 20 -17.19 -4.65 -8.55
N VAL A 21 -16.46 -4.58 -9.67
CA VAL A 21 -16.06 -5.76 -10.45
C VAL A 21 -15.16 -6.67 -9.62
N ALA A 22 -14.16 -6.13 -8.91
CA ALA A 22 -13.30 -6.92 -8.03
C ALA A 22 -14.10 -7.64 -6.92
N TRP A 23 -15.02 -6.92 -6.26
CA TRP A 23 -15.93 -7.52 -5.27
C TRP A 23 -16.79 -8.64 -5.86
N SER A 24 -17.37 -8.39 -7.02
CA SER A 24 -18.26 -9.34 -7.69
C SER A 24 -17.51 -10.60 -8.09
N LEU A 25 -16.33 -10.47 -8.70
CA LEU A 25 -15.48 -11.60 -9.06
C LEU A 25 -15.07 -12.42 -7.82
N LEU A 26 -14.62 -11.75 -6.76
CA LEU A 26 -14.20 -12.42 -5.53
C LEU A 26 -15.33 -13.22 -4.89
N VAL A 27 -16.51 -12.62 -4.73
CA VAL A 27 -17.65 -13.25 -4.06
C VAL A 27 -18.27 -14.34 -4.95
N VAL A 28 -18.57 -14.04 -6.21
CA VAL A 28 -19.25 -14.99 -7.11
C VAL A 28 -18.41 -16.24 -7.34
N LEU A 29 -17.12 -16.11 -7.67
CA LEU A 29 -16.28 -17.28 -7.94
C LEU A 29 -16.09 -18.13 -6.68
N SER A 30 -15.96 -17.51 -5.51
CA SER A 30 -15.86 -18.24 -4.24
C SER A 30 -17.18 -18.92 -3.88
N SER A 31 -18.33 -18.26 -4.10
CA SER A 31 -19.66 -18.85 -3.89
C SER A 31 -19.90 -20.05 -4.81
N LEU A 32 -19.51 -19.98 -6.08
CA LEU A 32 -19.62 -21.11 -7.01
C LEU A 32 -18.80 -22.31 -6.49
N TYR A 33 -17.59 -22.09 -6.00
CA TYR A 33 -16.79 -23.15 -5.36
C TYR A 33 -17.49 -23.75 -4.14
N PHE A 34 -18.00 -22.91 -3.22
CA PHE A 34 -18.64 -23.39 -2.00
C PHE A 34 -19.98 -24.10 -2.25
N ILE A 35 -20.73 -23.71 -3.27
CA ILE A 35 -22.02 -24.30 -3.59
C ILE A 35 -21.85 -25.61 -4.36
N PHE A 36 -21.00 -25.64 -5.39
CA PHE A 36 -20.96 -26.77 -6.32
C PHE A 36 -19.85 -27.78 -6.03
N ILE A 37 -18.71 -27.35 -5.48
CA ILE A 37 -17.52 -28.21 -5.34
C ILE A 37 -17.33 -28.66 -3.89
N SER A 38 -17.47 -27.74 -2.93
CA SER A 38 -17.26 -28.03 -1.51
C SER A 38 -18.13 -29.16 -0.95
N PRO A 39 -19.42 -29.33 -1.30
CA PRO A 39 -20.22 -30.43 -0.78
C PRO A 39 -19.70 -31.80 -1.20
N TRP A 40 -19.14 -31.90 -2.41
CA TRP A 40 -18.50 -33.13 -2.88
C TRP A 40 -17.20 -33.39 -2.11
N ILE A 41 -16.38 -32.36 -1.89
CA ILE A 41 -15.15 -32.46 -1.09
C ILE A 41 -15.45 -32.93 0.34
N THR A 42 -16.49 -32.38 0.97
CA THR A 42 -16.93 -32.80 2.31
C THR A 42 -17.23 -34.28 2.37
N LYS A 43 -17.96 -34.80 1.38
CA LYS A 43 -18.36 -36.21 1.32
C LYS A 43 -17.19 -37.15 1.04
N GLN A 44 -16.24 -36.73 0.19
CA GLN A 44 -15.15 -37.60 -0.26
C GLN A 44 -13.89 -37.53 0.59
N LEU A 45 -13.62 -36.40 1.25
CA LEU A 45 -12.38 -36.16 1.98
C LEU A 45 -12.64 -35.82 3.45
N SER A 46 -13.12 -34.60 3.72
CA SER A 46 -13.38 -34.14 5.09
C SER A 46 -14.13 -32.80 5.10
N ILE A 47 -14.96 -32.60 6.11
CA ILE A 47 -15.59 -31.30 6.42
C ILE A 47 -14.57 -30.22 6.82
N LEU A 48 -13.39 -30.62 7.30
CA LEU A 48 -12.36 -29.66 7.74
C LEU A 48 -11.83 -28.82 6.57
N ILE A 49 -11.77 -29.38 5.36
CA ILE A 49 -11.27 -28.69 4.17
C ILE A 49 -12.08 -27.43 3.84
N PRO A 50 -13.41 -27.49 3.65
CA PRO A 50 -14.20 -26.28 3.40
C PRO A 50 -14.26 -25.33 4.60
N ILE A 51 -14.09 -25.81 5.83
CA ILE A 51 -13.97 -24.93 7.01
C ILE A 51 -12.69 -24.10 6.92
N VAL A 52 -11.53 -24.74 6.68
CA VAL A 52 -10.25 -24.04 6.50
C VAL A 52 -10.32 -23.08 5.33
N GLN A 53 -10.91 -23.50 4.21
CA GLN A 53 -11.09 -22.64 3.04
C GLN A 53 -12.00 -21.44 3.34
N SER A 54 -13.04 -21.62 4.16
CA SER A 54 -13.90 -20.51 4.60
C SER A 54 -13.14 -19.52 5.47
N ILE A 55 -12.26 -19.98 6.36
CA ILE A 55 -11.41 -19.11 7.18
C ILE A 55 -10.45 -18.29 6.30
N ILE A 56 -9.81 -18.94 5.32
CA ILE A 56 -8.96 -18.25 4.33
C ILE A 56 -9.77 -17.19 3.58
N PHE A 57 -10.94 -17.55 3.07
CA PHE A 57 -11.82 -16.62 2.34
C PHE A 57 -12.26 -15.42 3.20
N LEU A 58 -12.65 -15.65 4.45
CA LEU A 58 -13.00 -14.58 5.39
C LEU A 58 -11.80 -13.66 5.67
N PHE A 59 -10.60 -14.21 5.76
CA PHE A 59 -9.38 -13.41 5.90
C PHE A 59 -9.10 -12.56 4.66
N VAL A 60 -9.31 -13.09 3.44
CA VAL A 60 -9.23 -12.33 2.18
C VAL A 60 -10.21 -11.16 2.19
N ILE A 61 -11.49 -11.44 2.49
CA ILE A 61 -12.56 -10.43 2.53
C ILE A 61 -12.24 -9.34 3.56
N ASN A 62 -11.82 -9.71 4.76
CA ASN A 62 -11.48 -8.75 5.80
C ASN A 62 -10.33 -7.82 5.39
N ASN A 63 -9.26 -8.36 4.80
CA ASN A 63 -8.15 -7.54 4.33
C ASN A 63 -8.54 -6.65 3.14
N PHE A 64 -9.41 -7.13 2.25
CA PHE A 64 -9.94 -6.31 1.15
C PHE A 64 -10.77 -5.14 1.67
N ILE A 65 -11.69 -5.39 2.62
CA ILE A 65 -12.47 -4.35 3.31
C ILE A 65 -11.55 -3.33 3.98
N PHE A 66 -10.51 -3.78 4.68
CA PHE A 66 -9.57 -2.89 5.35
C PHE A 66 -8.72 -2.09 4.37
N ALA A 67 -8.26 -2.68 3.26
CA ALA A 67 -7.53 -1.96 2.23
C ALA A 67 -8.38 -0.83 1.59
N ILE A 68 -9.69 -1.07 1.40
CA ILE A 68 -10.65 -0.09 0.88
C ILE A 68 -10.94 1.01 1.90
N ASN A 69 -11.24 0.66 3.16
CA ASN A 69 -11.84 1.59 4.12
C ASN A 69 -10.83 2.30 5.03
N ILE A 70 -9.63 1.77 5.19
CA ILE A 70 -8.63 2.41 6.05
C ILE A 70 -8.03 3.62 5.34
N ASP A 71 -8.03 4.75 6.05
CA ASP A 71 -7.34 5.96 5.60
C ASP A 71 -5.88 5.63 5.26
N PRO A 72 -5.41 5.92 4.03
CA PRO A 72 -4.08 5.52 3.55
C PRO A 72 -2.93 6.35 4.15
N GLY A 73 -3.21 7.41 4.92
CA GLY A 73 -2.22 8.37 5.41
C GLY A 73 -2.43 9.75 4.80
N ARG A 74 -3.67 10.25 4.79
CA ARG A 74 -3.98 11.56 4.20
C ARG A 74 -3.46 12.69 5.10
N TYR A 75 -2.69 13.60 4.52
CA TYR A 75 -2.31 14.86 5.17
C TYR A 75 -3.44 15.90 5.10
N SER A 76 -3.58 16.71 6.15
CA SER A 76 -4.37 17.94 6.09
C SER A 76 -3.74 18.96 5.16
N ARG A 77 -4.56 19.81 4.54
CA ARG A 77 -4.06 20.98 3.79
C ARG A 77 -3.54 22.03 4.77
N ALA A 78 -2.56 22.82 4.34
CA ALA A 78 -2.07 23.94 5.12
C ALA A 78 -3.18 25.01 5.25
N PRO A 79 -3.25 25.69 6.41
CA PRO A 79 -4.10 26.86 6.58
C PRO A 79 -3.75 27.97 5.56
N PRO A 80 -4.72 28.77 5.10
CA PRO A 80 -4.48 29.85 4.13
C PRO A 80 -3.46 30.90 4.59
N ASP A 81 -3.36 31.11 5.91
CA ASP A 81 -2.43 32.03 6.59
C ASP A 81 -0.97 31.53 6.60
N GLU A 82 -0.75 30.25 6.31
CA GLU A 82 0.60 29.64 6.21
C GLU A 82 0.95 29.25 4.77
N ASN A 83 0.10 29.56 3.78
CA ASN A 83 0.44 29.45 2.37
C ASN A 83 1.38 30.59 2.01
N ASP A 84 2.67 30.40 2.29
CA ASP A 84 3.70 31.30 1.84
C ASP A 84 3.94 31.11 0.33
N ASP A 85 3.18 31.85 -0.48
CA ASP A 85 3.29 31.83 -1.94
C ASP A 85 4.71 32.26 -2.42
N SER A 86 5.51 32.90 -1.55
CA SER A 86 6.88 33.32 -1.85
C SER A 86 7.91 32.18 -1.76
N GLU A 87 7.63 31.10 -1.02
CA GLU A 87 8.53 29.93 -0.89
C GLU A 87 8.43 28.94 -2.07
N THR A 88 7.59 29.20 -3.06
CA THR A 88 7.22 28.26 -4.13
C THR A 88 8.37 27.84 -5.07
N THR A 89 9.52 28.51 -5.00
CA THR A 89 10.67 28.32 -5.91
C THR A 89 11.79 27.45 -5.32
N PHE A 90 11.80 27.19 -4.01
CA PHE A 90 12.91 26.49 -3.37
C PHE A 90 12.63 25.01 -3.12
N HIS A 91 13.66 24.19 -3.31
CA HIS A 91 13.63 22.80 -2.89
C HIS A 91 14.24 22.69 -1.51
N LYS A 92 13.43 22.32 -0.52
CA LYS A 92 13.96 21.91 0.78
C LYS A 92 14.57 20.52 0.64
N THR A 93 15.81 20.35 1.06
CA THR A 93 16.50 19.05 1.09
C THR A 93 16.66 18.63 2.53
N VAL A 94 16.27 17.40 2.83
CA VAL A 94 16.47 16.78 4.14
C VAL A 94 17.40 15.59 4.01
N GLU A 95 18.33 15.45 4.94
CA GLU A 95 19.25 14.31 4.95
C GLU A 95 18.66 13.13 5.74
N ILE A 96 18.62 11.96 5.10
CA ILE A 96 18.16 10.71 5.70
C ILE A 96 19.27 9.68 5.51
N HIS A 97 19.94 9.31 6.60
CA HIS A 97 21.03 8.33 6.58
C HIS A 97 22.10 8.64 5.54
N GLY A 98 22.63 9.87 5.50
CA GLY A 98 23.65 10.27 4.54
C GLY A 98 23.13 10.52 3.11
N THR A 99 21.83 10.33 2.85
CA THR A 99 21.22 10.55 1.54
C THR A 99 20.34 11.80 1.54
N GLN A 100 20.66 12.76 0.66
CA GLN A 100 19.84 13.96 0.49
C GLN A 100 18.53 13.63 -0.24
N CYS A 101 17.41 13.91 0.44
CA CYS A 101 16.06 13.73 -0.08
C CYS A 101 15.43 15.09 -0.38
N ARG A 102 15.11 15.33 -1.66
CA ARG A 102 14.46 16.56 -2.13
C ARG A 102 12.97 16.55 -1.79
N MET A 103 12.55 17.47 -0.93
CA MET A 103 11.14 17.79 -0.68
C MET A 103 10.64 18.75 -1.76
N LYS A 104 9.41 18.49 -2.22
CA LYS A 104 8.76 19.30 -3.25
C LYS A 104 7.50 19.92 -2.67
N TRP A 105 7.33 21.22 -2.88
CA TRP A 105 6.08 21.91 -2.59
C TRP A 105 4.89 21.25 -3.30
N CYS A 106 3.73 21.24 -2.65
CA CYS A 106 2.46 20.79 -3.23
C CYS A 106 1.51 21.98 -3.29
N GLN A 107 1.29 22.54 -4.49
CA GLN A 107 0.42 23.69 -4.69
C GLN A 107 -1.03 23.42 -4.23
N THR A 108 -1.53 22.21 -4.43
CA THR A 108 -2.90 21.84 -4.03
C THR A 108 -3.09 21.74 -2.52
N CYS A 109 -2.04 21.37 -1.78
CA CYS A 109 -2.15 21.13 -0.35
C CYS A 109 -1.46 22.20 0.51
N GLY A 110 -0.63 23.07 -0.06
CA GLY A 110 -0.02 24.21 0.62
C GLY A 110 1.15 23.87 1.54
N PHE A 111 1.87 22.77 1.31
CA PHE A 111 3.02 22.41 2.14
C PHE A 111 4.11 21.65 1.38
N TYR A 112 5.33 21.66 1.94
CA TYR A 112 6.44 20.82 1.48
C TYR A 112 6.17 19.35 1.79
N ARG A 113 6.02 18.52 0.75
CA ARG A 113 5.76 17.09 0.91
C ARG A 113 6.93 16.43 1.65
N PRO A 114 6.67 15.77 2.81
CA PRO A 114 7.66 14.97 3.49
C PRO A 114 8.26 13.90 2.58
N PRO A 115 9.43 13.34 2.94
CA PRO A 115 10.02 12.22 2.22
C PRO A 115 9.00 11.10 2.00
N ARG A 116 9.01 10.51 0.80
CA ARG A 116 8.06 9.47 0.33
C ARG A 116 6.59 9.89 0.20
N CYS A 117 6.20 11.10 0.62
CA CYS A 117 4.86 11.64 0.39
C CYS A 117 4.68 12.04 -1.08
N SER A 118 3.48 11.82 -1.62
CA SER A 118 3.12 12.31 -2.97
C SER A 118 1.64 12.69 -3.04
N HIS A 119 1.33 13.67 -3.89
CA HIS A 119 -0.04 14.12 -4.11
C HIS A 119 -0.71 13.21 -5.13
N CYS A 120 -1.85 12.63 -4.75
CA CYS A 120 -2.69 11.88 -5.68
C CYS A 120 -3.76 12.81 -6.22
N SER A 121 -3.70 13.13 -7.52
CA SER A 121 -4.68 14.00 -8.19
C SER A 121 -6.09 13.38 -8.27
N VAL A 122 -6.21 12.06 -8.18
CA VAL A 122 -7.51 11.36 -8.19
C VAL A 122 -8.23 11.52 -6.85
N CYS A 123 -7.49 11.35 -5.74
CA CYS A 123 -8.01 11.48 -4.39
C CYS A 123 -7.98 12.93 -3.86
N ASP A 124 -7.21 13.82 -4.50
CA ASP A 124 -7.01 15.23 -4.14
C ASP A 124 -6.41 15.47 -2.73
N PHE A 125 -5.53 14.54 -2.32
CA PHE A 125 -4.78 14.58 -1.07
C PHE A 125 -3.32 14.18 -1.26
N CYS A 126 -2.44 14.77 -0.45
CA CYS A 126 -1.10 14.23 -0.20
C CYS A 126 -1.20 12.98 0.69
N ILE A 127 -0.59 11.89 0.26
CA ILE A 127 -0.60 10.60 0.96
C ILE A 127 0.81 10.31 1.51
N ASP A 128 0.91 10.00 2.80
CA ASP A 128 2.15 9.57 3.44
C ASP A 128 2.60 8.22 2.90
N THR A 129 3.89 8.12 2.56
CA THR A 129 4.52 6.95 1.92
C THR A 129 3.65 6.44 0.78
N PHE A 130 3.37 7.32 -0.17
CA PHE A 130 2.44 7.04 -1.27
C PHE A 130 2.98 5.93 -2.16
N ASP A 131 2.20 4.86 -2.30
CA ASP A 131 2.54 3.76 -3.18
C ASP A 131 1.90 3.92 -4.56
N HIS A 132 0.56 3.90 -4.61
CA HIS A 132 -0.21 4.15 -5.83
C HIS A 132 -1.67 4.49 -5.51
N HIS A 133 -2.42 4.95 -6.52
CA HIS A 133 -3.88 4.95 -6.48
C HIS A 133 -4.38 3.64 -7.11
N CYS A 134 -5.19 2.87 -6.40
CA CYS A 134 -5.69 1.59 -6.88
C CYS A 134 -7.17 1.71 -7.26
N PRO A 135 -7.53 1.64 -8.56
CA PRO A 135 -8.92 1.65 -8.99
C PRO A 135 -9.73 0.48 -8.42
N TRP A 136 -9.11 -0.68 -8.26
CA TRP A 136 -9.72 -1.89 -7.70
C TRP A 136 -10.10 -1.78 -6.22
N LEU A 137 -9.47 -0.85 -5.49
CA LEU A 137 -9.85 -0.50 -4.11
C LEU A 137 -10.72 0.76 -4.06
N ASN A 138 -10.78 1.53 -5.15
CA ASN A 138 -11.28 2.90 -5.15
C ASN A 138 -10.67 3.73 -3.99
N ASN A 139 -9.38 3.51 -3.71
CA ASN A 139 -8.63 4.16 -2.65
C ASN A 139 -7.13 4.24 -3.01
N CYS A 140 -6.40 5.15 -2.38
CA CYS A 140 -4.95 5.10 -2.43
C CYS A 140 -4.41 3.96 -1.56
N VAL A 141 -3.28 3.40 -1.97
CA VAL A 141 -2.44 2.57 -1.13
C VAL A 141 -1.29 3.44 -0.63
N GLY A 142 -1.15 3.52 0.69
CA GLY A 142 -0.13 4.32 1.37
C GLY A 142 0.22 3.72 2.72
N ARG A 143 0.99 4.46 3.53
CA ARG A 143 1.60 3.94 4.76
C ARG A 143 0.65 3.17 5.68
N ARG A 144 -0.57 3.67 5.84
CA ARG A 144 -1.51 3.15 6.86
C ARG A 144 -2.31 1.92 6.40
N ASN A 145 -2.48 1.73 5.10
CA ASN A 145 -3.27 0.61 4.55
C ASN A 145 -2.47 -0.38 3.72
N TYR A 146 -1.18 -0.12 3.41
CA TYR A 146 -0.31 -1.01 2.62
C TYR A 146 -0.26 -2.44 3.19
N ARG A 147 -0.23 -2.60 4.52
CA ARG A 147 -0.23 -3.93 5.16
C ARG A 147 -1.46 -4.78 4.79
N TYR A 148 -2.62 -4.16 4.70
CA TYR A 148 -3.87 -4.87 4.38
C TYR A 148 -3.94 -5.19 2.89
N PHE A 149 -3.42 -4.29 2.05
CA PHE A 149 -3.29 -4.54 0.62
C PHE A 149 -2.38 -5.75 0.33
N ILE A 150 -1.20 -5.85 0.96
CA ILE A 150 -0.32 -7.00 0.74
C ILE A 150 -0.88 -8.28 1.37
N CYS A 151 -1.49 -8.22 2.56
CA CYS A 151 -2.15 -9.38 3.15
C CYS A 151 -3.32 -9.86 2.29
N PHE A 152 -4.08 -8.95 1.68
CA PHE A 152 -5.12 -9.28 0.71
C PHE A 152 -4.54 -10.02 -0.51
N LEU A 153 -3.48 -9.50 -1.14
CA LEU A 153 -2.86 -10.15 -2.29
C LEU A 153 -2.33 -11.55 -1.98
N LEU A 154 -1.59 -11.70 -0.88
CA LEU A 154 -1.02 -12.98 -0.46
C LEU A 154 -2.10 -14.00 -0.14
N SER A 155 -3.09 -13.62 0.67
CA SER A 155 -4.19 -14.53 1.03
C SER A 155 -5.11 -14.84 -0.14
N LEU A 156 -5.34 -13.90 -1.06
CA LEU A 156 -6.11 -14.13 -2.28
C LEU A 156 -5.41 -15.17 -3.17
N LEU A 157 -4.09 -15.06 -3.31
CA LEU A 157 -3.32 -16.02 -4.10
C LEU A 157 -3.37 -17.43 -3.49
N ILE A 158 -3.26 -17.54 -2.16
CA ILE A 158 -3.45 -18.81 -1.44
C ILE A 158 -4.85 -19.36 -1.68
N HIS A 159 -5.90 -18.54 -1.52
CA HIS A 159 -7.28 -18.91 -1.78
C HIS A 159 -7.47 -19.46 -3.19
N MET A 160 -6.95 -18.76 -4.20
CA MET A 160 -7.04 -19.16 -5.61
C MET A 160 -6.33 -20.49 -5.89
N PHE A 161 -5.14 -20.72 -5.34
CA PHE A 161 -4.43 -21.98 -5.50
C PHE A 161 -5.14 -23.16 -4.85
N VAL A 162 -5.71 -22.97 -3.65
CA VAL A 162 -6.47 -24.03 -2.98
C VAL A 162 -7.73 -24.37 -3.78
N VAL A 163 -8.50 -23.36 -4.23
CA VAL A 163 -9.69 -23.58 -5.08
C VAL A 163 -9.30 -24.31 -6.37
N LEU A 164 -8.26 -23.85 -7.07
CA LEU A 164 -7.80 -24.47 -8.31
C LEU A 164 -7.41 -25.94 -8.11
N SER A 165 -6.64 -26.23 -7.06
CA SER A 165 -6.20 -27.59 -6.75
C SER A 165 -7.37 -28.54 -6.51
N PHE A 166 -8.38 -28.09 -5.75
CA PHE A 166 -9.58 -28.90 -5.50
C PHE A 166 -10.51 -29.02 -6.70
N CYS A 167 -10.57 -28.00 -7.57
CA CYS A 167 -11.32 -28.09 -8.82
C CYS A 167 -10.67 -29.10 -9.78
N ILE A 168 -9.34 -29.10 -9.91
CA ILE A 168 -8.61 -30.10 -10.69
C ILE A 168 -8.88 -31.50 -10.12
N TYR A 169 -8.77 -31.66 -8.80
CA TYR A 169 -9.05 -32.94 -8.14
C TYR A 169 -10.49 -33.43 -8.39
N TYR A 170 -11.48 -32.53 -8.29
CA TYR A 170 -12.89 -32.83 -8.57
C TYR A 170 -13.07 -33.35 -10.00
N ILE A 171 -12.49 -32.68 -11.00
CA ILE A 171 -12.62 -33.09 -12.40
C ILE A 171 -11.93 -34.43 -12.67
N LEU A 172 -10.73 -34.65 -12.13
CA LEU A 172 -10.01 -35.92 -12.29
C LEU A 172 -10.83 -37.11 -11.75
N LYS A 173 -11.54 -36.92 -10.62
CA LYS A 173 -12.38 -37.97 -10.02
C LYS A 173 -13.74 -38.12 -10.66
N ASN A 174 -14.28 -37.09 -11.30
CA ASN A 174 -15.59 -37.10 -11.95
C ASN A 174 -15.51 -36.96 -13.48
N HIS A 175 -14.40 -37.40 -14.10
CA HIS A 175 -14.15 -37.21 -15.54
C HIS A 175 -15.20 -37.87 -16.44
N SER A 176 -15.87 -38.94 -15.98
CA SER A 176 -16.98 -39.57 -16.70
C SER A 176 -18.27 -38.75 -16.68
N LYS A 177 -18.35 -37.72 -15.81
CA LYS A 177 -19.51 -36.85 -15.58
C LYS A 177 -19.22 -35.38 -15.93
N ILE A 178 -18.37 -35.14 -16.93
CA ILE A 178 -17.98 -33.78 -17.34
C ILE A 178 -19.17 -32.95 -17.84
N GLY A 179 -20.20 -33.60 -18.38
CA GLY A 179 -21.43 -32.94 -18.84
C GLY A 179 -22.39 -32.48 -17.72
N ASP A 180 -22.17 -32.89 -16.47
CA ASP A 180 -23.03 -32.50 -15.36
C ASP A 180 -22.81 -31.03 -14.99
N ILE A 181 -23.87 -30.35 -14.54
CA ILE A 181 -23.84 -28.92 -14.16
C ILE A 181 -22.66 -28.57 -13.23
N PRO A 182 -22.38 -29.31 -12.13
CA PRO A 182 -21.26 -28.99 -11.25
C PRO A 182 -19.89 -29.12 -11.94
N SER A 183 -19.74 -30.06 -12.87
CA SER A 183 -18.51 -30.24 -13.65
C SER A 183 -18.30 -29.11 -14.65
N ILE A 184 -19.36 -28.67 -15.34
CA ILE A 184 -19.31 -27.51 -16.23
C ILE A 184 -18.94 -26.25 -15.44
N ILE A 185 -19.57 -26.01 -14.30
CA ILE A 185 -19.25 -24.87 -13.42
C ILE A 185 -17.80 -24.96 -12.93
N CYS A 186 -17.34 -26.14 -12.55
CA CYS A 186 -15.95 -26.39 -12.14
C CYS A 186 -14.95 -26.01 -13.24
N LEU A 187 -15.21 -26.40 -14.49
CA LEU A 187 -14.36 -26.07 -15.64
C LEU A 187 -14.31 -24.55 -15.90
N ILE A 188 -15.46 -23.88 -15.88
CA ILE A 188 -15.54 -22.41 -16.02
C ILE A 188 -14.74 -21.74 -14.90
N LEU A 189 -14.93 -22.20 -13.65
CA LEU A 189 -14.22 -21.69 -12.49
C LEU A 189 -12.71 -21.87 -12.62
N MET A 190 -12.23 -23.02 -13.07
CA MET A 190 -10.80 -23.28 -13.32
C MET A 190 -10.22 -22.31 -14.34
N VAL A 191 -10.88 -22.12 -15.49
CA VAL A 191 -10.43 -21.19 -16.54
C VAL A 191 -10.34 -19.77 -15.99
N LEU A 192 -11.39 -19.29 -15.32
CA LEU A 192 -11.42 -17.94 -14.76
C LEU A 192 -10.35 -17.74 -13.67
N ILE A 193 -10.14 -18.73 -12.80
CA ILE A 193 -9.11 -18.65 -11.76
C ILE A 193 -7.71 -18.63 -12.38
N ILE A 194 -7.43 -19.46 -13.39
CA ILE A 194 -6.13 -19.45 -14.08
C ILE A 194 -5.87 -18.08 -14.71
N LEU A 195 -6.85 -17.55 -15.44
CA LEU A 195 -6.75 -16.23 -16.08
C LEU A 195 -6.50 -15.11 -15.06
N LEU A 196 -7.18 -15.13 -13.92
CA LEU A 196 -7.03 -14.14 -12.85
C LEU A 196 -5.75 -14.33 -12.03
N THR A 197 -5.22 -15.55 -11.94
CA THR A 197 -3.99 -15.84 -11.17
C THR A 197 -2.78 -15.16 -11.79
N ILE A 198 -2.72 -15.04 -13.12
CA ILE A 198 -1.60 -14.42 -13.83
C ILE A 198 -1.38 -12.95 -13.38
N PRO A 199 -2.36 -12.03 -13.51
CA PRO A 199 -2.19 -10.65 -13.08
C PRO A 199 -2.06 -10.52 -11.55
N VAL A 200 -2.80 -11.30 -10.76
CA VAL A 200 -2.72 -11.25 -9.29
C VAL A 200 -1.35 -11.74 -8.80
N GLY A 201 -0.85 -12.85 -9.34
CA GLY A 201 0.47 -13.41 -9.04
C GLY A 201 1.60 -12.48 -9.46
N GLY A 202 1.51 -11.87 -10.65
CA GLY A 202 2.47 -10.86 -11.12
C GLY A 202 2.52 -9.63 -10.20
N LEU A 203 1.36 -9.08 -9.83
CA LEU A 203 1.27 -7.96 -8.90
C LEU A 203 1.82 -8.32 -7.52
N THR A 204 1.48 -9.50 -6.99
CA THR A 204 1.97 -9.99 -5.69
C THR A 204 3.49 -10.11 -5.70
N SER A 205 4.06 -10.71 -6.74
CA SER A 205 5.51 -10.89 -6.89
C SER A 205 6.23 -9.55 -6.97
N PHE A 206 5.66 -8.60 -7.71
CA PHE A 206 6.19 -7.24 -7.79
C PHE A 206 6.22 -6.55 -6.42
N HIS A 207 5.13 -6.62 -5.65
CA HIS A 207 5.09 -6.01 -4.32
C HIS A 207 5.98 -6.72 -3.30
N ILE A 208 6.17 -8.04 -3.39
CA ILE A 208 7.16 -8.75 -2.56
C ILE A 208 8.57 -8.19 -2.83
N MET A 209 8.94 -8.04 -4.11
CA MET A 209 10.23 -7.46 -4.48
C MET A 209 10.40 -6.03 -3.96
N LEU A 210 9.34 -5.21 -4.02
CA LEU A 210 9.35 -3.85 -3.47
C LEU A 210 9.55 -3.82 -1.95
N ILE A 211 8.88 -4.71 -1.21
CA ILE A 211 9.03 -4.84 0.24
C ILE A 211 10.47 -5.22 0.57
N ILE A 212 11.03 -6.23 -0.11
CA ILE A 212 12.41 -6.69 0.09
C ILE A 212 13.38 -5.51 -0.09
N ARG A 213 13.18 -4.67 -1.11
CA ARG A 213 14.04 -3.51 -1.42
C ARG A 213 13.71 -2.24 -0.61
N GLY A 214 12.74 -2.27 0.29
CA GLY A 214 12.29 -1.11 1.06
C GLY A 214 11.72 0.03 0.20
N ARG A 215 11.15 -0.27 -0.98
CA ARG A 215 10.65 0.71 -1.95
C ARG A 215 9.13 0.69 -2.06
N THR A 216 8.56 1.83 -2.43
CA THR A 216 7.19 1.93 -2.94
C THR A 216 7.17 1.77 -4.46
N THR A 217 6.00 1.46 -5.01
CA THR A 217 5.74 1.46 -6.46
C THR A 217 6.07 2.81 -7.07
N ASN A 218 5.61 3.90 -6.46
CA ASN A 218 5.92 5.26 -6.87
C ASN A 218 7.43 5.53 -6.95
N GLU A 219 8.20 5.13 -5.92
CA GLU A 219 9.66 5.28 -5.92
C GLU A 219 10.34 4.48 -7.03
N GLN A 220 9.86 3.26 -7.28
CA GLN A 220 10.37 2.38 -8.33
C GLN A 220 10.09 2.93 -9.73
N VAL A 221 8.83 3.31 -10.01
CA VAL A 221 8.40 3.77 -11.34
C VAL A 221 8.96 5.16 -11.68
N THR A 222 9.05 6.06 -10.69
CA THR A 222 9.60 7.41 -10.92
C THR A 222 11.13 7.47 -10.79
N GLY A 223 11.78 6.35 -10.45
CA GLY A 223 13.24 6.27 -10.34
C GLY A 223 13.82 7.23 -9.30
N LYS A 224 13.21 7.36 -8.12
CA LYS A 224 13.66 8.33 -7.08
C LYS A 224 15.07 8.07 -6.56
N PHE A 225 15.53 6.82 -6.60
CA PHE A 225 16.83 6.40 -6.07
C PHE A 225 17.77 5.98 -7.20
N LYS A 226 18.11 6.91 -8.11
CA LYS A 226 19.01 6.65 -9.25
C LYS A 226 20.44 6.26 -8.83
N SER A 227 20.89 6.63 -7.63
CA SER A 227 22.22 6.35 -7.09
C SER A 227 22.35 4.97 -6.41
N ASN A 228 21.42 4.03 -6.62
CA ASN A 228 21.32 2.71 -5.97
C ASN A 228 21.20 2.69 -4.43
N ILE A 229 21.49 3.78 -3.72
CA ILE A 229 21.34 3.87 -2.27
C ILE A 229 19.90 4.29 -1.95
N ASN A 230 19.10 3.35 -1.42
CA ASN A 230 17.78 3.63 -0.87
C ASN A 230 17.93 3.86 0.65
N PRO A 231 17.79 5.11 1.16
CA PRO A 231 17.94 5.38 2.60
C PRO A 231 16.82 4.75 3.45
N PHE A 232 15.77 4.22 2.80
CA PHE A 232 14.66 3.52 3.43
C PHE A 232 14.77 1.99 3.32
N ASP A 233 15.87 1.45 2.80
CA ASP A 233 16.18 0.03 2.85
C ASP A 233 17.00 -0.26 4.12
N TYR A 234 16.45 -1.10 5.00
CA TYR A 234 17.07 -1.49 6.26
C TYR A 234 17.45 -2.97 6.30
N GLY A 235 17.49 -3.61 5.12
CA GLY A 235 17.68 -5.04 4.98
C GLY A 235 16.36 -5.81 4.94
N TYR A 236 16.40 -6.96 4.28
CA TYR A 236 15.21 -7.73 3.87
C TYR A 236 14.25 -8.04 5.02
N LEU A 237 14.77 -8.55 6.14
CA LEU A 237 13.95 -8.93 7.30
C LEU A 237 13.31 -7.72 7.99
N VAL A 238 14.06 -6.62 8.13
CA VAL A 238 13.58 -5.40 8.78
C VAL A 238 12.52 -4.72 7.91
N ASN A 239 12.70 -4.73 6.59
CA ASN A 239 11.71 -4.18 5.67
C ASN A 239 10.39 -4.98 5.76
N CYS A 240 10.46 -6.32 5.77
CA CYS A 240 9.29 -7.18 5.96
C CYS A 240 8.62 -6.94 7.32
N SER A 241 9.38 -6.93 8.43
CA SER A 241 8.81 -6.76 9.77
C SER A 241 8.11 -5.40 9.93
N ARG A 242 8.59 -4.35 9.27
CA ARG A 242 7.94 -3.04 9.26
C ARG A 242 6.58 -3.01 8.56
N ILE A 243 6.31 -3.97 7.68
CA ILE A 243 5.00 -4.09 7.03
C ILE A 243 4.07 -4.98 7.86
N PHE A 244 4.56 -6.13 8.32
CA PHE A 244 3.71 -7.16 8.93
C PHE A 244 3.60 -7.06 10.45
N ALA A 245 4.64 -6.59 11.14
CA ALA A 245 4.71 -6.54 12.61
C ALA A 245 4.58 -5.13 13.19
N ALA A 246 4.64 -4.08 12.36
CA ALA A 246 4.54 -2.71 12.85
C ALA A 246 3.11 -2.34 13.29
N SER A 247 3.03 -1.60 14.38
CA SER A 247 1.82 -0.91 14.81
C SER A 247 1.33 0.04 13.72
N ARG A 248 0.01 0.14 13.58
CA ARG A 248 -0.61 1.04 12.60
C ARG A 248 -0.23 2.50 12.94
N PRO A 249 0.30 3.29 11.99
CA PRO A 249 0.63 4.69 12.22
C PRO A 249 -0.60 5.52 12.68
N PRO A 250 -0.41 6.67 13.35
CA PRO A 250 -1.50 7.60 13.70
C PRO A 250 -2.09 8.30 12.46
N LYS A 251 -3.30 8.88 12.59
CA LYS A 251 -3.94 9.59 11.47
C LYS A 251 -3.25 10.95 11.32
N LEU A 252 -3.04 11.39 10.09
CA LEU A 252 -2.36 12.66 9.78
C LEU A 252 -3.35 13.79 9.46
N ILE A 253 -4.65 13.47 9.45
CA ILE A 253 -5.72 14.46 9.46
C ILE A 253 -5.79 14.98 10.89
N SER A 254 -5.25 16.17 11.12
CA SER A 254 -5.16 16.76 12.45
C SER A 254 -5.67 18.19 12.40
N SER A 255 -6.40 18.63 13.44
CA SER A 255 -6.81 20.02 13.59
C SER A 255 -5.58 20.94 13.63
N LYS A 256 -5.74 22.25 13.38
CA LYS A 256 -4.65 23.24 13.35
C LYS A 256 -3.57 23.04 14.44
N LYS A 257 -3.96 22.63 15.65
CA LYS A 257 -3.07 22.35 16.80
C LYS A 257 -2.08 21.20 16.62
N SER A 258 -2.39 20.21 15.80
CA SER A 258 -1.52 19.04 15.60
C SER A 258 -0.65 19.19 14.35
N TYR A 259 -1.01 20.04 13.40
CA TYR A 259 -0.11 20.45 12.32
C TYR A 259 1.05 21.31 12.86
N SER A 260 0.75 22.29 13.72
CA SER A 260 1.78 23.09 14.39
C SER A 260 2.70 22.23 15.26
N LYS A 261 2.15 21.21 15.93
CA LYS A 261 2.93 20.25 16.73
C LYS A 261 3.80 19.33 15.88
N ILE A 262 3.31 18.85 14.73
CA ILE A 262 4.13 18.05 13.80
C ILE A 262 5.23 18.92 13.18
N LYS A 263 4.91 20.16 12.78
CA LYS A 263 5.89 21.13 12.26
C LYS A 263 6.94 21.48 13.31
N SER A 264 6.54 21.71 14.55
CA SER A 264 7.47 21.98 15.65
C SER A 264 8.33 20.77 16.02
N THR A 265 7.75 19.56 16.06
CA THR A 265 8.52 18.33 16.32
C THR A 265 9.49 18.01 15.19
N LEU A 266 9.11 18.21 13.92
CA LEU A 266 10.03 18.03 12.79
C LEU A 266 11.15 19.07 12.85
N TYR A 267 10.83 20.33 13.13
CA TYR A 267 11.81 21.41 13.31
C TYR A 267 12.74 21.17 14.51
N GLU A 268 12.23 20.68 15.63
CA GLU A 268 13.03 20.30 16.82
C GLU A 268 13.94 19.11 16.55
N ILE A 269 13.48 18.13 15.75
CA ILE A 269 14.31 17.00 15.33
C ILE A 269 15.42 17.47 14.38
N GLU A 270 15.13 18.40 13.47
CA GLU A 270 16.10 19.00 12.56
C GLU A 270 17.14 19.83 13.31
N THR A 271 16.71 20.74 14.19
CA THR A 271 17.62 21.56 15.03
C THR A 271 18.44 20.74 16.02
N LYS A 272 17.87 19.70 16.66
CA LYS A 272 18.67 18.79 17.50
C LYS A 272 19.71 18.03 16.68
N LYS A 273 19.39 17.62 15.46
CA LYS A 273 20.36 16.95 14.58
C LYS A 273 21.48 17.89 14.17
N GLU A 274 21.17 19.12 13.76
CA GLU A 274 22.19 20.13 13.42
C GLU A 274 23.10 20.45 14.61
N ASN A 275 22.55 20.59 15.81
CA ASN A 275 23.34 20.85 17.02
C ASN A 275 24.25 19.68 17.40
N ILE A 276 23.81 18.43 17.22
CA ILE A 276 24.65 17.25 17.46
C ILE A 276 25.78 17.15 16.43
N ILE A 277 25.50 17.48 15.16
CA ILE A 277 26.51 17.50 14.09
C ILE A 277 27.54 18.61 14.35
N ASN A 278 27.09 19.82 14.65
CA ASN A 278 27.99 20.95 14.94
C ASN A 278 28.82 20.71 16.21
N GLY A 279 28.25 20.07 17.24
CA GLY A 279 28.97 19.68 18.46
C GLY A 279 30.10 18.69 18.20
N ARG A 280 29.85 17.61 17.44
CA ARG A 280 30.89 16.64 17.05
C ARG A 280 31.97 17.24 16.15
N THR A 281 31.62 18.20 15.31
CA THR A 281 32.58 18.90 14.44
C THR A 281 33.48 19.84 15.26
N SER A 282 32.92 20.53 16.25
CA SER A 282 33.67 21.37 17.18
C SER A 282 34.62 20.57 18.08
N GLU A 283 34.23 19.37 18.55
CA GLU A 283 35.09 18.49 19.34
C GLU A 283 36.26 17.92 18.51
N LYS A 284 36.00 17.53 17.25
CA LYS A 284 37.06 17.08 16.34
C LYS A 284 38.08 18.18 16.01
N ILE A 285 37.62 19.43 15.82
CA ILE A 285 38.52 20.56 15.57
C ILE A 285 39.38 20.86 16.80
N LYS A 286 38.80 20.82 18.02
CA LYS A 286 39.56 20.97 19.27
C LYS A 286 40.60 19.87 19.45
N HIS A 287 40.26 18.62 19.14
CA HIS A 287 41.20 17.49 19.24
C HIS A 287 42.37 17.61 18.24
N ILE A 288 42.12 18.08 17.02
CA ILE A 288 43.18 18.29 16.00
C ILE A 288 44.11 19.44 16.42
N SER A 289 43.58 20.52 17.00
CA SER A 289 44.39 21.65 17.49
C SER A 289 45.23 21.35 18.74
N MET A 290 44.92 20.28 19.49
CA MET A 290 45.70 19.86 20.66
C MET A 290 46.79 18.83 20.33
N THR A 291 46.81 18.29 19.10
CA THR A 291 47.81 17.30 18.64
C THR A 291 48.85 17.87 17.68
N SER A 292 48.82 19.20 17.43
CA SER A 292 49.70 19.89 16.48
C SER A 292 50.67 20.88 17.14
N VAL A 293 51.12 20.60 18.36
CA VAL A 293 52.20 21.32 19.05
C VAL A 293 53.20 20.30 19.58
#